data_AF-A0A3M2L9C3-F1
#
_entry.id   AF-A0A3M2L9C3-F1
#
_cell.length_a   1.000
_cell.length_b   1.000
_cell.length_c   1.000
_cell.angle_alpha   90.00
_cell.angle_beta   90.00
_cell.angle_gamma   90.00
#
_symmetry.space_group_name_H-M   'P 1'
#
loop_
_entity.id
_entity.type
_entity.pdbx_description
1 polymer ?
#
loop_
_entity_poly.entity_id
_entity_poly.type
_entity_poly.pdbx_seq_one_letter_code
_entity_poly.pdbx_strand_id
1 'polypeptide(L)' 'MSATARKLIDHTPRDADQIAAAVVSGIDPRRFLILPDPDARKAFRMKRLARPFYDRTMFGMGRRTATLRE' A
#
# COMPACT_ATOMS: atom_id res chain seq x y z
N MET A 1 15.60 -12.77 1.07
CA MET A 1 14.30 -12.14 1.41
C MET A 1 13.65 -12.98 2.50
N SER A 2 13.16 -12.36 3.58
CA SER A 2 12.44 -13.08 4.65
C SER A 2 11.17 -13.75 4.10
N ALA A 3 10.77 -14.90 4.65
CA ALA A 3 9.62 -15.68 4.17
C ALA A 3 8.31 -14.88 4.20
N THR A 4 8.18 -13.93 5.14
CA THR A 4 7.03 -13.03 5.23
C THR A 4 6.98 -12.02 4.08
N ALA A 5 8.12 -11.45 3.70
CA ALA A 5 8.19 -10.50 2.58
C ALA A 5 7.79 -11.18 1.26
N ARG A 6 8.23 -12.43 1.07
CA ARG A 6 7.84 -13.23 -0.08
C ARG A 6 6.34 -13.49 -0.13
N LYS A 7 5.72 -13.88 0.99
CA LYS A 7 4.25 -14.09 1.06
C LYS A 7 3.46 -12.81 0.71
N LEU A 8 3.95 -11.64 1.12
CA LEU A 8 3.30 -10.37 0.78
C LEU A 8 3.37 -10.06 -0.72
N ILE A 9 4.46 -10.45 -1.37
CA ILE A 9 4.63 -10.29 -2.82
C ILE A 9 3.79 -11.33 -3.56
N ASP A 10 3.93 -12.61 -3.21
CA ASP A 10 3.30 -13.73 -3.92
C ASP A 10 1.76 -13.73 -3.78
N HIS A 11 1.20 -13.14 -2.72
CA HIS A 11 -0.24 -13.05 -2.49
C HIS A 11 -0.84 -11.68 -2.81
N THR A 12 -0.14 -10.82 -3.56
CA THR A 12 -0.77 -9.59 -4.05
C THR A 12 -1.85 -9.96 -5.07
N PRO A 13 -3.09 -9.46 -4.92
CA PRO A 13 -4.15 -9.72 -5.91
C PRO A 13 -3.99 -8.88 -7.19
N ARG A 14 -2.91 -8.09 -7.30
CA ARG A 14 -2.74 -7.07 -8.33
C ARG A 14 -1.47 -7.32 -9.12
N ASP A 15 -1.62 -7.29 -10.43
CA ASP A 15 -0.53 -7.44 -11.38
C ASP A 15 0.29 -6.15 -11.51
N ALA A 16 1.59 -6.29 -11.75
CA ALA A 16 2.53 -5.19 -11.85
C ALA A 16 2.22 -4.28 -13.04
N ASP A 17 1.86 -4.86 -14.20
CA ASP A 17 1.58 -4.11 -15.42
C ASP A 17 0.33 -3.24 -15.27
N GLN A 18 -0.67 -3.72 -14.55
CA GLN A 18 -1.89 -2.96 -14.23
C GLN A 18 -1.58 -1.70 -13.40
N ILE A 19 -0.70 -1.84 -12.40
CA ILE A 19 -0.26 -0.71 -11.58
C ILE A 19 0.57 0.27 -12.44
N ALA A 20 1.48 -0.24 -13.26
CA ALA A 20 2.32 0.57 -14.13
C ALA A 20 1.48 1.41 -15.11
N ALA A 21 0.47 0.80 -15.76
CA ALA A 21 -0.44 1.51 -16.66
C ALA A 21 -1.18 2.66 -15.96
N ALA A 22 -1.69 2.42 -14.75
CA ALA A 22 -2.36 3.44 -13.95
C ALA A 22 -1.42 4.58 -13.51
N VAL A 23 -0.14 4.26 -13.27
CA VAL A 23 0.88 5.25 -12.92
C VAL A 23 1.24 6.12 -14.12
N VAL A 24 1.54 5.52 -15.28
CA VAL A 24 1.87 6.25 -16.51
C VAL A 24 0.71 7.18 -16.92
N SER A 25 -0.52 6.68 -16.82
CA SER A 25 -1.76 7.47 -17.04
C SER A 25 -1.85 8.72 -16.15
N GLY A 26 -1.28 8.69 -14.94
CA GLY A 26 -1.27 9.83 -14.03
C GLY A 26 -0.11 10.81 -14.27
N ILE A 27 1.03 10.30 -14.78
CA ILE A 27 2.23 11.10 -15.07
C ILE A 27 1.99 12.03 -16.26
N ASP A 28 1.35 11.53 -17.32
CA ASP A 28 1.09 12.29 -18.56
C ASP A 28 0.38 13.63 -18.31
N PRO A 29 -0.75 13.68 -17.56
CA PRO A 29 -1.38 14.94 -17.15
C PRO A 29 -0.66 15.67 -16.00
N ARG A 30 0.58 15.29 -15.65
CA ARG A 30 1.38 15.85 -14.54
C ARG A 30 0.64 15.88 -13.20
N ARG A 31 -0.10 14.81 -12.87
CA ARG A 31 -0.79 14.74 -11.57
C ARG A 31 0.23 14.68 -10.44
N PHE A 32 0.11 15.60 -9.49
CA PHE A 32 0.93 15.64 -8.29
C PHE A 32 0.83 14.36 -7.43
N LEU A 33 -0.35 13.75 -7.37
CA LEU A 33 -0.60 12.53 -6.60
C LEU A 33 -1.32 11.49 -7.47
N ILE A 34 -0.73 10.30 -7.52
CA ILE A 34 -1.24 9.16 -8.28
C ILE A 34 -1.68 8.08 -7.29
N LEU A 35 -2.93 7.63 -7.42
CA LEU A 35 -3.53 6.59 -6.59
C LEU A 35 -3.97 5.44 -7.51
N PRO A 36 -3.03 4.54 -7.88
CA PRO A 36 -3.18 3.65 -9.03
C PRO A 36 -4.26 2.60 -8.82
N ASP A 37 -4.52 2.19 -7.59
CA ASP A 37 -5.45 1.13 -7.25
C ASP A 37 -6.46 1.55 -6.16
N PRO A 38 -7.54 0.76 -5.95
CA PRO A 38 -8.54 1.05 -4.92
C PRO A 38 -7.98 1.12 -3.49
N ASP A 39 -6.96 0.33 -3.15
CA ASP A 39 -6.37 0.31 -1.81
C ASP A 39 -5.52 1.56 -1.59
N ALA A 40 -4.76 2.01 -2.59
CA ALA A 40 -4.08 3.31 -2.55
C ALA A 40 -5.08 4.46 -2.32
N ARG A 41 -6.21 4.46 -3.03
CA ARG A 41 -7.29 5.45 -2.82
C ARG A 41 -7.89 5.38 -1.40
N LYS A 42 -8.13 4.17 -0.89
CA LYS A 42 -8.62 3.96 0.47
C LYS A 42 -7.62 4.45 1.52
N ALA A 43 -6.36 4.06 1.38
CA ALA A 43 -5.28 4.46 2.29
C ALA A 43 -5.11 5.98 2.31
N PHE A 44 -5.16 6.64 1.14
CA PHE A 44 -5.16 8.10 1.07
C PHE A 44 -6.31 8.73 1.86
N ARG A 45 -7.55 8.26 1.64
CA ARG A 45 -8.71 8.75 2.39
C ARG A 45 -8.57 8.52 3.89
N MET A 46 -8.07 7.36 4.31
CA MET A 46 -7.84 7.07 5.74
C MET A 46 -6.78 7.98 6.35
N LYS A 47 -5.67 8.22 5.65
CA LYS A 47 -4.62 9.14 6.10
C LYS A 47 -5.13 10.58 6.22
N ARG A 48 -6.03 11.01 5.33
CA ARG A 48 -6.57 12.37 5.30
C ARG A 48 -7.73 12.59 6.27
N LEU A 49 -8.61 11.61 6.43
CA LEU A 49 -9.88 11.77 7.17
C LEU A 49 -9.86 11.11 8.56
N ALA A 50 -9.03 10.10 8.77
CA ALA A 50 -9.04 9.28 9.98
C ALA A 50 -7.61 8.89 10.41
N ARG A 51 -6.71 9.88 10.44
CA ARG A 51 -5.29 9.67 10.71
C ARG A 51 -5.00 8.86 11.99
N PRO A 52 -5.64 9.15 13.15
CA PRO A 52 -5.38 8.37 14.36
C PRO A 52 -5.76 6.89 14.23
N PHE A 53 -6.84 6.59 13.49
CA PHE A 53 -7.28 5.23 13.25
C PHE A 53 -6.33 4.49 12.30
N TYR A 54 -5.89 5.16 11.23
CA TYR A 54 -4.89 4.62 10.31
C TYR A 54 -3.60 4.27 11.05
N ASP A 55 -3.08 5.19 11.85
CA ASP A 55 -1.83 5.01 12.61
C ASP A 55 -1.97 3.88 13.63
N ARG A 56 -3.08 3.80 14.38
CA ARG A 56 -3.34 2.69 15.32
C ARG A 56 -3.34 1.34 14.61
N THR A 57 -3.94 1.26 13.42
CA THR A 57 -4.01 0.02 12.64
C THR A 57 -2.62 -0.38 12.13
N MET A 58 -1.89 0.56 11.53
CA MET A 58 -0.57 0.31 10.96
C MET A 58 0.47 -0.03 12.04
N PHE A 59 0.52 0.73 13.14
CA PHE A 59 1.42 0.43 14.25
C PHE A 59 1.03 -0.84 15.00
N GLY A 60 -0.25 -1.20 15.05
CA GLY A 60 -0.70 -2.50 15.53
C GLY A 60 -0.11 -3.65 14.71
N MET A 61 -0.15 -3.53 13.38
CA MET A 61 0.42 -4.54 12.47
C MET A 61 1.95 -4.59 12.55
N GLY A 62 2.62 -3.43 12.57
CA GLY A 62 4.07 -3.35 12.70
C GLY A 62 4.58 -4.01 13.98
N ARG A 63 3.89 -3.85 15.12
CA ARG A 63 4.24 -4.54 16.38
C ARG A 63 4.16 -6.07 16.25
N ARG A 64 3.14 -6.60 15.58
CA ARG A 64 2.99 -8.05 15.35
C ARG A 64 4.09 -8.61 14.44
N THR A 65 4.47 -7.87 13.40
CA THR A 65 5.55 -8.28 12.50
C THR A 65 6.92 -8.14 13.17
N ALA A 66 7.12 -7.13 14.02
CA ALA A 66 8.37 -6.93 14.76
C ALA A 66 8.64 -8.05 15.79
N THR A 67 7.60 -8.71 16.29
CA THR A 67 7.73 -9.91 17.15
C THR A 67 8.02 -11.18 16.36
N LEU A 68 7.75 -11.21 15.04
CA LEU A 68 8.07 -12.32 14.14
C LEU A 68 9.54 -12.25 13.67
N ARG A 69 10.47 -11.93 14.57
CA ARG A 69 11.91 -12.00 14.29
C ARG A 69 12.28 -13.45 13.98
N GLU A 70 12.59 -13.72 12.71
CA GLU A 70 13.36 -14.89 12.27
C GLU A 70 14.77 -14.82 12.87
#